data_AF-A0A424I0M6-F1
#
_entry.id   AF-A0A424I0M6-F1
#
_cell.length_a   1.000
_cell.length_b   1.000
_cell.length_c   1.000
_cell.angle_alpha   90.00
_cell.angle_beta   90.00
_cell.angle_gamma   90.00
#
_symmetry.space_group_name_H-M   'P 1'
#
loop_
_entity.id
_entity.type
_entity.pdbx_description
1 polymer ?
#
loop_
_entity_poly.entity_id
_entity_poly.type
_entity_poly.pdbx_seq_one_letter_code
_entity_poly.pdbx_strand_id
1 'polypeptide(L)'
;MKTNCFKRKALLVCLPIIIVAIGGDIFAQVEGPDRPEKDEVPELPEGMIEALGHEDFKKRHAGQRELLTWGKEDLQGSIKVLYRIYREADNPEVRLRSREVLKALVILKQPLPGQGYLGIQMDTARWKDEEGMMRPAVLITEVRKGTAADLAKLKADDLITGLDEVQFDDLAPTRRLADYIKSKGPGDKITLKVKRGKEHLELTASLRRRPAALDEIVQWGVLPVLPQETEMDEDYFQEWLKKQRKKDRNSPKG
;
A
#
# COMPACT_ATOMS: atom_id res chain seq x y z
N MET A 1 4.56 -64.04 -46.31
CA MET A 1 3.20 -63.58 -46.68
C MET A 1 2.19 -64.24 -45.76
N LYS A 2 1.48 -63.46 -44.95
CA LYS A 2 0.10 -63.72 -44.48
C LYS A 2 -0.34 -62.52 -43.63
N THR A 3 -0.90 -61.54 -44.33
CA THR A 3 -1.78 -60.51 -43.81
C THR A 3 -3.01 -61.16 -43.19
N ASN A 4 -3.41 -60.75 -41.99
CA ASN A 4 -4.72 -61.08 -41.45
C ASN A 4 -5.43 -59.82 -40.95
N CYS A 5 -6.63 -59.66 -41.50
CA CYS A 5 -7.65 -58.65 -41.28
C CYS A 5 -8.32 -58.87 -39.92
N PHE A 6 -8.67 -57.82 -39.16
CA PHE A 6 -9.83 -57.89 -38.27
C PHE A 6 -10.48 -56.52 -38.02
N LYS A 7 -11.77 -56.46 -38.34
CA LYS A 7 -12.71 -55.34 -38.16
C LYS A 7 -13.07 -55.12 -36.68
N ARG A 8 -13.29 -53.86 -36.27
CA ARG A 8 -14.22 -53.47 -35.18
C ARG A 8 -14.85 -52.11 -35.56
N LYS A 9 -16.09 -52.11 -36.07
CA LYS A 9 -17.36 -51.83 -35.36
C LYS A 9 -17.42 -50.47 -34.65
N ALA A 10 -18.21 -49.58 -35.25
CA ALA A 10 -18.66 -48.31 -34.71
C ALA A 10 -19.59 -48.50 -33.51
N LEU A 11 -19.48 -47.63 -32.50
CA LEU A 11 -20.54 -47.33 -31.56
C LEU A 11 -20.69 -45.81 -31.47
N LEU A 12 -21.88 -45.36 -31.87
CA LEU A 12 -22.37 -43.99 -31.84
C LEU A 12 -22.79 -43.67 -30.40
N VAL A 13 -22.28 -42.59 -29.80
CA VAL A 13 -22.92 -41.96 -28.64
C VAL A 13 -22.98 -40.46 -28.90
N CYS A 14 -24.20 -39.98 -29.11
CA CYS A 14 -24.57 -38.58 -29.14
C CYS A 14 -24.39 -37.97 -27.75
N LEU A 15 -23.71 -36.83 -27.67
CA LEU A 15 -23.82 -35.88 -26.56
C LEU A 15 -24.04 -34.48 -27.15
N PRO A 16 -24.96 -33.68 -26.60
CA PRO A 16 -25.48 -32.51 -27.27
C PRO A 16 -24.52 -31.32 -27.17
N ILE A 17 -24.41 -30.60 -28.29
CA ILE A 17 -23.90 -29.24 -28.37
C ILE A 17 -24.94 -28.33 -27.73
N ILE A 18 -24.58 -27.64 -26.64
CA ILE A 18 -25.25 -26.41 -26.21
C ILE A 18 -24.24 -25.29 -26.38
N ILE A 19 -24.46 -24.46 -27.41
CA ILE A 19 -23.87 -23.14 -27.56
C ILE A 19 -24.85 -22.15 -26.92
N VAL A 20 -24.42 -21.44 -25.88
CA VAL A 20 -25.04 -20.17 -25.45
C VAL A 20 -23.94 -19.13 -25.25
N ALA A 21 -24.28 -17.93 -25.69
CA ALA A 21 -23.45 -16.79 -26.01
C ALA A 21 -23.03 -15.92 -24.81
N ILE A 22 -21.85 -15.29 -24.96
CA ILE A 22 -21.50 -13.87 -24.74
C ILE A 22 -21.99 -13.17 -23.46
N GLY A 23 -21.01 -12.64 -22.72
CA GLY A 23 -21.14 -11.66 -21.62
C GLY A 23 -20.14 -12.06 -20.54
N GLY A 24 -18.98 -11.43 -20.44
CA GLY A 24 -18.83 -10.05 -19.99
C GLY A 24 -18.42 -10.08 -18.52
N ASP A 25 -17.19 -9.66 -18.24
CA ASP A 25 -16.66 -9.28 -16.92
C ASP A 25 -16.61 -10.32 -15.80
N ILE A 26 -15.51 -11.08 -15.78
CA ILE A 26 -14.96 -11.66 -14.55
C ILE A 26 -14.26 -10.51 -13.79
N PHE A 27 -15.03 -9.63 -13.15
CA PHE A 27 -14.52 -8.87 -12.02
C PHE A 27 -14.60 -9.77 -10.80
N ALA A 28 -13.51 -10.51 -10.56
CA ALA A 28 -13.28 -11.16 -9.28
C ALA A 28 -13.12 -10.05 -8.23
N GLN A 29 -14.20 -9.81 -7.51
CA GLN A 29 -14.24 -9.04 -6.28
C GLN A 29 -13.33 -9.74 -5.28
N VAL A 30 -12.09 -9.25 -5.13
CA VAL A 30 -11.23 -9.60 -4.00
C VAL A 30 -11.77 -8.83 -2.80
N GLU A 31 -12.88 -9.34 -2.26
CA GLU A 31 -13.23 -9.09 -0.87
C GLU A 31 -12.15 -9.78 -0.03
N GLY A 32 -11.23 -8.98 0.49
CA GLY A 32 -10.38 -9.38 1.61
C GLY A 32 -11.28 -9.85 2.77
N PRO A 33 -10.75 -10.65 3.73
CA PRO A 33 -11.58 -11.30 4.74
C PRO A 33 -12.41 -10.25 5.48
N ASP A 34 -13.70 -10.27 5.19
CA ASP A 34 -14.72 -9.43 5.80
C ASP A 34 -14.86 -9.91 7.24
N ARG A 35 -14.03 -9.33 8.12
CA ARG A 35 -14.18 -9.51 9.57
C ARG A 35 -15.53 -8.89 9.92
N PRO A 36 -16.42 -9.62 10.62
CA PRO A 36 -17.75 -9.12 10.93
C PRO A 36 -17.63 -7.75 11.58
N GLU A 37 -18.28 -6.77 10.96
CA GLU A 37 -18.34 -5.38 11.41
C GLU A 37 -19.06 -5.36 12.76
N LYS A 38 -18.30 -5.50 13.85
CA LYS A 38 -18.82 -5.30 15.20
C LYS A 38 -19.07 -3.81 15.37
N ASP A 39 -20.35 -3.43 15.36
CA ASP A 39 -20.83 -2.09 15.78
C ASP A 39 -20.60 -1.80 17.27
N GLU A 40 -20.00 -2.72 18.01
CA GLU A 40 -19.55 -2.53 19.40
C GLU A 40 -18.36 -1.56 19.43
N VAL A 41 -18.58 -0.37 19.99
CA VAL A 41 -17.49 0.58 20.27
C VAL A 41 -16.57 -0.07 21.30
N PRO A 42 -15.27 -0.28 21.00
CA PRO A 42 -14.37 -0.95 21.92
C PRO A 42 -14.15 -0.08 23.16
N GLU A 43 -14.19 -0.72 24.33
CA GLU A 43 -13.89 -0.04 25.59
C GLU A 43 -12.40 0.31 25.65
N LEU A 44 -12.10 1.54 26.09
CA LEU A 44 -10.74 1.99 26.28
C LEU A 44 -10.16 1.27 27.52
N PRO A 45 -8.93 0.73 27.45
CA PRO A 45 -8.28 0.15 28.62
C PRO A 45 -8.26 1.13 29.81
N GLU A 46 -8.55 0.61 31.01
CA GLU A 46 -8.57 1.41 32.24
C GLU A 46 -7.21 2.10 32.50
N GLY A 47 -7.24 3.34 32.99
CA GLY A 47 -6.05 4.13 33.30
C GLY A 47 -5.29 4.67 32.08
N MET A 48 -5.72 4.38 30.85
CA MET A 48 -4.98 4.79 29.65
C MET A 48 -4.96 6.31 29.43
N ILE A 49 -6.04 7.02 29.75
CA ILE A 49 -6.08 8.50 29.70
C ILE A 49 -5.10 9.12 30.70
N GLU A 50 -5.04 8.57 31.91
CA GLU A 50 -4.12 8.99 32.96
C GLU A 50 -2.67 8.72 32.55
N ALA A 51 -2.40 7.53 31.99
CA ALA A 51 -1.08 7.18 31.47
C ALA A 51 -0.60 8.16 30.39
N LEU A 52 -1.46 8.58 29.46
CA LEU A 52 -1.13 9.56 28.41
C LEU A 52 -0.82 10.95 28.96
N GLY A 53 -1.41 11.34 30.10
CA GLY A 53 -1.23 12.63 30.75
C GLY A 53 -0.21 12.66 31.89
N HIS A 54 0.42 11.52 32.22
CA HIS A 54 1.32 11.37 33.38
C HIS A 54 2.54 12.30 33.30
N GLU A 55 3.14 12.79 34.40
CA GLU A 55 4.30 13.72 34.33
C GLU A 55 5.63 13.07 33.91
N ASP A 56 5.83 11.79 34.24
CA ASP A 56 6.96 10.98 33.74
C ASP A 56 6.81 10.59 32.25
N PHE A 57 7.80 11.00 31.45
CA PHE A 57 7.87 10.72 30.01
C PHE A 57 7.84 9.23 29.70
N LYS A 58 8.50 8.37 30.49
CA LYS A 58 8.54 6.92 30.23
C LYS A 58 7.15 6.30 30.34
N LYS A 59 6.39 6.70 31.35
CA LYS A 59 5.02 6.23 31.57
C LYS A 59 4.07 6.72 30.48
N ARG A 60 4.18 8.00 30.05
CA ARG A 60 3.41 8.52 28.90
C ARG A 60 3.71 7.78 27.60
N HIS A 61 4.99 7.54 27.33
CA HIS A 61 5.41 6.87 26.10
C HIS A 61 4.97 5.40 26.07
N ALA A 62 5.01 4.71 27.22
CA ALA A 62 4.45 3.37 27.36
C ALA A 62 2.94 3.35 27.09
N GLY A 63 2.17 4.27 27.72
CA GLY A 63 0.73 4.40 27.48
C GLY A 63 0.39 4.69 26.01
N GLN A 64 1.19 5.52 25.32
CA GLN A 64 1.01 5.79 23.89
C GLN A 64 1.24 4.54 23.02
N ARG A 65 2.23 3.70 23.36
CA ARG A 65 2.53 2.45 22.65
C ARG A 65 1.44 1.40 22.86
N GLU A 66 0.95 1.27 24.09
CA GLU A 66 -0.14 0.37 24.43
C GLU A 66 -1.43 0.79 23.72
N LEU A 67 -1.75 2.09 23.71
CA LEU A 67 -2.91 2.63 23.00
C LEU A 67 -2.84 2.36 21.49
N LEU A 68 -1.64 2.48 20.90
CA LEU A 68 -1.43 2.14 19.49
C LEU A 68 -1.62 0.63 19.23
N THR A 69 -1.26 -0.22 20.18
CA THR A 69 -1.39 -1.67 20.06
C THR A 69 -2.86 -2.07 20.14
N TRP A 70 -3.58 -1.57 21.14
CA TRP A 70 -5.03 -1.71 21.29
C TRP A 70 -5.78 -1.22 20.04
N GLY A 71 -5.44 -0.03 19.53
CA GLY A 71 -6.13 0.52 18.36
C GLY A 71 -5.93 -0.27 17.06
N LYS A 72 -4.87 -1.09 16.97
CA LYS A 72 -4.64 -1.97 15.82
C LYS A 72 -5.52 -3.22 15.84
N GLU A 73 -6.04 -3.63 17.00
CA GLU A 73 -6.91 -4.80 17.14
C GLU A 73 -8.26 -4.54 16.48
N ASP A 74 -8.82 -3.33 16.71
CA ASP A 74 -10.00 -2.82 16.02
C ASP A 74 -9.75 -1.40 15.50
N LEU A 75 -9.38 -1.29 14.21
CA LEU A 75 -9.16 0.00 13.55
C LEU A 75 -10.45 0.83 13.42
N GLN A 76 -11.62 0.20 13.32
CA GLN A 76 -12.87 0.91 13.06
C GLN A 76 -13.35 1.64 14.30
N GLY A 77 -13.52 0.91 15.41
CA GLY A 77 -14.03 1.44 16.66
C GLY A 77 -13.00 2.29 17.40
N SER A 78 -11.72 1.89 17.44
CA SER A 78 -10.68 2.65 18.15
C SER A 78 -10.50 4.06 17.60
N ILE A 79 -10.59 4.25 16.27
CA ILE A 79 -10.52 5.58 15.64
C ILE A 79 -11.70 6.45 16.08
N LYS A 80 -12.91 5.90 16.20
CA LYS A 80 -14.09 6.64 16.68
C LYS A 80 -13.89 7.07 18.14
N VAL A 81 -13.40 6.18 19.00
CA VAL A 81 -13.10 6.46 20.42
C VAL A 81 -12.02 7.53 20.55
N LEU A 82 -10.91 7.36 19.84
CA LEU A 82 -9.77 8.29 19.90
C LEU A 82 -10.09 9.67 19.33
N TYR A 83 -10.93 9.75 18.29
CA TYR A 83 -11.43 11.02 17.79
C TYR A 83 -12.25 11.77 18.83
N ARG A 84 -13.08 11.05 19.61
CA ARG A 84 -13.83 11.63 20.74
C ARG A 84 -12.89 12.16 21.81
N ILE A 85 -11.93 11.34 22.26
CA ILE A 85 -10.93 11.73 23.26
C ILE A 85 -10.14 12.96 22.78
N TYR A 86 -9.66 12.96 21.54
CA TYR A 86 -8.95 14.10 20.96
C TYR A 86 -9.78 15.40 21.00
N ARG A 87 -11.10 15.32 20.81
CA ARG A 87 -11.99 16.49 20.83
C ARG A 87 -12.36 16.97 22.23
N GLU A 88 -12.53 16.05 23.17
CA GLU A 88 -13.05 16.30 24.51
C GLU A 88 -11.96 16.45 25.58
N ALA A 89 -10.71 16.06 25.27
CA ALA A 89 -9.62 16.11 26.24
C ALA A 89 -9.29 17.55 26.67
N ASP A 90 -9.51 17.87 27.94
CA ASP A 90 -9.12 19.14 28.56
C ASP A 90 -7.60 19.27 28.69
N ASN A 91 -6.92 18.17 29.04
CA ASN A 91 -5.46 18.15 29.21
C ASN A 91 -4.77 18.24 27.83
N PRO A 92 -3.90 19.25 27.60
CA PRO A 92 -3.21 19.43 26.32
C PRO A 92 -2.25 18.28 25.97
N GLU A 93 -1.62 17.63 26.95
CA GLU A 93 -0.73 16.49 26.71
C GLU A 93 -1.53 15.27 26.24
N VAL A 94 -2.67 14.98 26.90
CA VAL A 94 -3.57 13.91 26.48
C VAL A 94 -4.08 14.16 25.06
N ARG A 95 -4.43 15.41 24.73
CA ARG A 95 -4.87 15.81 23.39
C ARG A 95 -3.79 15.60 22.33
N LEU A 96 -2.55 16.02 22.60
CA LEU A 96 -1.42 15.83 21.70
C LEU A 96 -1.14 14.34 21.46
N ARG A 97 -1.08 13.54 22.53
CA ARG A 97 -0.73 12.12 22.44
C ARG A 97 -1.82 11.29 21.77
N SER A 98 -3.08 11.52 22.12
CA SER A 98 -4.22 10.90 21.47
C SER A 98 -4.28 11.25 19.98
N ARG A 99 -3.96 12.50 19.61
CA ARG A 99 -3.83 12.92 18.20
C ARG A 99 -2.77 12.12 17.45
N GLU A 100 -1.59 11.91 18.03
CA GLU A 100 -0.52 11.15 17.36
C GLU A 100 -0.91 9.68 17.13
N VAL A 101 -1.57 9.05 18.10
CA VAL A 101 -2.07 7.67 17.93
C VAL A 101 -3.22 7.63 16.94
N LEU A 102 -4.17 8.57 17.04
CA LEU A 102 -5.27 8.69 16.10
C LEU A 102 -4.76 8.86 14.67
N LYS A 103 -3.76 9.73 14.45
CA LYS A 103 -3.09 9.91 13.15
C LYS A 103 -2.53 8.58 12.65
N ALA A 104 -1.76 7.89 13.46
CA ALA A 104 -1.19 6.59 13.09
C ALA A 104 -2.26 5.56 12.70
N LEU A 105 -3.36 5.46 13.46
CA LEU A 105 -4.45 4.52 13.15
C LEU A 105 -5.25 4.95 11.91
N VAL A 106 -5.47 6.25 11.71
CA VAL A 106 -6.15 6.80 10.53
C VAL A 106 -5.34 6.56 9.25
N ILE A 107 -4.01 6.68 9.33
CA ILE A 107 -3.10 6.31 8.23
C ILE A 107 -3.13 4.80 8.00
N LEU A 108 -3.11 3.98 9.06
CA LEU A 108 -3.21 2.52 8.95
C LEU A 108 -4.54 2.04 8.35
N LYS A 109 -5.67 2.69 8.70
CA LYS A 109 -7.01 2.36 8.18
C LYS A 109 -7.23 2.94 6.78
N GLN A 110 -6.46 3.93 6.36
CA GLN A 110 -6.67 4.62 5.09
C GLN A 110 -6.88 3.57 3.99
N PRO A 111 -8.08 3.47 3.37
CA PRO A 111 -8.13 2.93 2.03
C PRO A 111 -7.25 3.90 1.27
N LEU A 112 -6.15 3.46 0.68
CA LEU A 112 -5.24 4.36 0.01
C LEU A 112 -5.77 4.50 -1.44
N PRO A 113 -6.63 5.48 -1.79
CA PRO A 113 -7.02 5.69 -3.18
C PRO A 113 -5.86 6.35 -3.93
N GLY A 114 -5.64 5.92 -5.16
CA GLY A 114 -4.61 6.45 -6.04
C GLY A 114 -3.65 5.38 -6.53
N GLN A 115 -2.70 5.78 -7.35
CA GLN A 115 -1.66 4.91 -7.87
C GLN A 115 -0.62 4.63 -6.79
N GLY A 116 -0.07 3.42 -6.79
CA GLY A 116 1.10 3.08 -5.98
C GLY A 116 2.27 4.02 -6.27
N TYR A 117 3.09 4.26 -5.25
CA TYR A 117 4.26 5.12 -5.33
C TYR A 117 5.43 4.50 -4.58
N LEU A 118 6.54 4.34 -5.30
CA LEU A 118 7.78 3.78 -4.77
C LEU A 118 8.75 4.87 -4.29
N GLY A 119 8.77 6.05 -4.94
CA GLY A 119 9.61 7.17 -4.52
C GLY A 119 11.05 7.17 -5.05
N ILE A 120 11.26 6.65 -6.26
CA ILE A 120 12.58 6.64 -6.92
C ILE A 120 12.60 7.55 -8.16
N GLN A 121 13.77 8.10 -8.45
CA GLN A 121 14.12 8.49 -9.81
C GLN A 121 14.83 7.31 -10.50
N MET A 122 14.58 7.16 -11.79
CA MET A 122 15.04 6.00 -12.53
C MET A 122 15.45 6.36 -13.95
N ASP A 123 16.38 5.58 -14.48
CA ASP A 123 16.81 5.64 -15.87
C ASP A 123 16.87 4.24 -16.50
N THR A 124 16.89 4.19 -17.82
CA THR A 124 16.96 2.95 -18.58
C THR A 124 18.39 2.42 -18.58
N ALA A 125 18.58 1.18 -18.16
CA ALA A 125 19.89 0.55 -18.14
C ALA A 125 19.85 -0.86 -18.76
N ARG A 126 21.04 -1.43 -18.90
CA ARG A 126 21.21 -2.83 -19.26
C ARG A 126 22.25 -3.46 -18.35
N TRP A 127 22.08 -4.74 -18.07
CA TRP A 127 23.00 -5.51 -17.25
C TRP A 127 23.34 -6.83 -17.94
N LYS A 128 24.48 -7.40 -17.57
CA LYS A 128 24.92 -8.69 -18.07
C LYS A 128 24.46 -9.78 -17.10
N ASP A 129 23.63 -10.71 -17.61
CA ASP A 129 23.19 -11.89 -16.85
C ASP A 129 24.33 -12.92 -16.69
N GLU A 130 24.05 -14.03 -16.00
CA GLU A 130 25.03 -15.07 -15.69
C GLU A 130 25.55 -15.76 -16.96
N GLU A 131 24.70 -15.86 -17.99
CA GLU A 131 24.99 -16.39 -19.32
C GLU A 131 25.77 -15.40 -20.20
N GLY A 132 25.92 -14.17 -19.73
CA GLY A 132 26.66 -13.12 -20.40
C GLY A 132 25.89 -12.35 -21.46
N MET A 133 24.57 -12.52 -21.52
CA MET A 133 23.66 -11.80 -22.38
C MET A 133 23.29 -10.44 -21.77
N MET A 134 23.13 -9.44 -22.63
CA MET A 134 22.68 -8.11 -22.20
C MET A 134 21.17 -8.10 -22.02
N ARG A 135 20.71 -7.91 -20.79
CA ARG A 135 19.30 -7.82 -20.40
C ARG A 135 18.91 -6.39 -20.05
N PRO A 136 17.66 -5.97 -20.33
CA PRO A 136 17.16 -4.66 -19.88
C PRO A 136 17.04 -4.63 -18.35
N ALA A 137 17.29 -3.46 -17.77
CA ALA A 137 17.14 -3.18 -16.34
C ALA A 137 16.72 -1.73 -16.12
N VAL A 138 16.29 -1.43 -14.91
CA VAL A 138 16.04 -0.07 -14.46
C VAL A 138 17.12 0.34 -13.48
N LEU A 139 17.85 1.41 -13.78
CA LEU A 139 18.82 2.01 -12.86
C LEU A 139 18.10 2.97 -11.93
N ILE A 140 18.30 2.81 -10.63
CA ILE A 140 17.86 3.79 -9.63
C ILE A 140 18.88 4.92 -9.57
N THR A 141 18.51 6.12 -10.03
CA THR A 141 19.39 7.29 -9.99
C THR A 141 19.30 8.04 -8.67
N GLU A 142 18.13 8.03 -8.04
CA GLU A 142 17.91 8.67 -6.74
C GLU A 142 16.82 7.93 -5.95
N VAL A 143 17.01 7.81 -4.65
CA VAL A 143 15.99 7.34 -3.70
C VAL A 143 15.59 8.49 -2.81
N ARG A 144 14.29 8.82 -2.79
CA ARG A 144 13.78 9.91 -1.97
C ARG A 144 13.62 9.45 -0.53
N LYS A 145 14.14 10.24 0.41
CA LYS A 145 14.08 9.93 1.84
C LYS A 145 12.65 9.82 2.34
N GLY A 146 12.44 8.90 3.28
CA GLY A 146 11.14 8.58 3.84
C GLY A 146 10.31 7.68 2.95
N THR A 147 10.51 7.64 1.62
CA THR A 147 9.60 6.91 0.71
C THR A 147 9.60 5.38 0.87
N ALA A 148 8.63 4.71 0.25
CA ALA A 148 8.58 3.24 0.17
C ALA A 148 9.93 2.61 -0.25
N ALA A 149 10.67 3.24 -1.16
CA ALA A 149 11.99 2.80 -1.58
C ALA A 149 13.06 2.90 -0.48
N ASP A 150 13.08 4.02 0.25
CA ASP A 150 14.00 4.24 1.36
C ASP A 150 13.74 3.23 2.50
N LEU A 151 12.46 3.03 2.83
CA LEU A 151 12.02 2.03 3.82
C LEU A 151 12.35 0.60 3.40
N ALA A 152 12.28 0.31 2.10
CA ALA A 152 12.69 -0.96 1.50
C ALA A 152 14.23 -1.10 1.35
N LYS A 153 15.01 -0.10 1.78
CA LYS A 153 16.48 -0.07 1.72
C LYS A 153 17.04 -0.16 0.29
N LEU A 154 16.28 0.31 -0.68
CA LEU A 154 16.79 0.59 -2.02
C LEU A 154 17.80 1.73 -1.95
N LYS A 155 18.78 1.71 -2.85
CA LYS A 155 19.82 2.73 -2.93
C LYS A 155 19.94 3.24 -4.35
N ALA A 156 20.53 4.43 -4.49
CA ALA A 156 21.03 4.87 -5.78
C ALA A 156 22.09 3.87 -6.29
N ASP A 157 22.21 3.76 -7.60
CA ASP A 157 23.05 2.81 -8.35
C ASP A 157 22.59 1.33 -8.29
N ASP A 158 21.46 1.05 -7.65
CA ASP A 158 20.83 -0.26 -7.73
C ASP A 158 20.22 -0.50 -9.12
N LEU A 159 20.43 -1.70 -9.67
CA LEU A 159 19.82 -2.13 -10.92
C LEU A 159 18.64 -3.06 -10.63
N ILE A 160 17.43 -2.61 -10.90
CA ILE A 160 16.23 -3.45 -10.83
C ILE A 160 16.19 -4.31 -12.09
N THR A 161 16.29 -5.62 -11.91
CA THR A 161 16.33 -6.62 -12.99
C THR A 161 14.98 -7.31 -13.20
N GLY A 162 14.07 -7.19 -12.23
CA GLY A 162 12.71 -7.73 -12.32
C GLY A 162 11.81 -7.33 -11.16
N LEU A 163 10.54 -7.68 -11.31
CA LEU A 163 9.43 -7.41 -10.38
C LEU A 163 8.71 -8.73 -10.11
N ASP A 164 8.64 -9.15 -8.86
CA ASP A 164 8.05 -10.41 -8.43
C ASP A 164 8.58 -11.58 -9.29
N GLU A 165 7.72 -12.24 -10.06
CA GLU A 165 8.08 -13.33 -10.97
C GLU A 165 8.38 -12.85 -12.41
N VAL A 166 8.19 -11.57 -12.71
CA VAL A 166 8.33 -10.99 -14.06
C VAL A 166 9.71 -10.34 -14.24
N GLN A 167 10.47 -10.82 -15.22
CA GLN A 167 11.71 -10.17 -15.65
C GLN A 167 11.44 -9.15 -16.75
N PHE A 168 12.26 -8.10 -16.82
CA PHE A 168 12.21 -7.17 -17.95
C PHE A 168 12.67 -7.87 -19.24
N ASP A 169 11.78 -7.92 -20.22
CA ASP A 169 12.00 -8.48 -21.56
C ASP A 169 11.88 -7.41 -22.67
N ASP A 170 11.25 -6.28 -22.36
CA ASP A 170 10.99 -5.18 -23.30
C ASP A 170 12.13 -4.13 -23.34
N LEU A 171 12.16 -3.37 -24.44
CA LEU A 171 13.06 -2.25 -24.70
C LEU A 171 12.79 -1.03 -23.80
N ALA A 172 11.63 -0.96 -23.13
CA ALA A 172 11.24 0.14 -22.23
C ALA A 172 11.00 -0.32 -20.77
N PRO A 173 12.03 -0.81 -20.05
CA PRO A 173 11.89 -1.36 -18.70
C PRO A 173 11.40 -0.34 -17.67
N THR A 174 11.77 0.93 -17.82
CA THR A 174 11.33 2.05 -16.96
C THR A 174 9.82 2.28 -17.05
N ARG A 175 9.27 2.28 -18.26
CA ARG A 175 7.82 2.40 -18.48
C ARG A 175 7.07 1.21 -17.87
N ARG A 176 7.57 -0.01 -18.10
CA ARG A 176 6.94 -1.22 -17.54
C ARG A 176 6.91 -1.19 -16.02
N LEU A 177 8.02 -0.78 -15.38
CA LEU A 177 8.09 -0.61 -13.93
C LEU A 177 7.08 0.44 -13.44
N ALA A 178 7.02 1.59 -14.11
CA ALA A 178 6.08 2.65 -13.74
C ALA A 178 4.62 2.20 -13.88
N ASP A 179 4.26 1.56 -14.99
CA ASP A 179 2.91 1.07 -15.25
C ASP A 179 2.52 -0.04 -14.26
N TYR A 180 3.46 -0.93 -13.92
CA TYR A 180 3.25 -1.95 -12.88
C TYR A 180 2.95 -1.32 -11.52
N ILE A 181 3.81 -0.42 -11.04
CA ILE A 181 3.61 0.27 -9.76
C ILE A 181 2.29 1.05 -9.74
N LYS A 182 1.90 1.69 -10.86
CA LYS A 182 0.64 2.44 -10.97
C LYS A 182 -0.60 1.55 -10.99
N SER A 183 -0.49 0.33 -11.53
CA SER A 183 -1.58 -0.65 -11.51
C SER A 183 -1.82 -1.25 -10.12
N LYS A 184 -0.83 -1.15 -9.23
CA LYS A 184 -0.93 -1.56 -7.85
C LYS A 184 -1.50 -0.45 -6.97
N GLY A 185 -2.16 -0.88 -5.92
CA GLY A 185 -2.64 -0.01 -4.88
C GLY A 185 -1.50 0.42 -3.95
N PRO A 186 -1.53 1.63 -3.43
CA PRO A 186 -0.79 1.95 -2.21
C PRO A 186 -1.19 1.00 -1.07
N GLY A 187 -0.20 0.53 -0.31
CA GLY A 187 -0.28 -0.54 0.68
C GLY A 187 0.19 -1.90 0.16
N ASP A 188 0.11 -2.12 -1.15
CA ASP A 188 0.52 -3.39 -1.76
C ASP A 188 2.00 -3.65 -1.58
N LYS A 189 2.34 -4.91 -1.30
CA LYS A 189 3.72 -5.38 -1.24
C LYS A 189 4.15 -5.83 -2.63
N ILE A 190 5.26 -5.29 -3.10
CA ILE A 190 5.94 -5.73 -4.32
C ILE A 190 7.33 -6.24 -3.97
N THR A 191 7.78 -7.28 -4.65
CA THR A 191 9.14 -7.81 -4.52
C THR A 191 9.98 -7.32 -5.68
N LEU A 192 11.06 -6.63 -5.39
CA LEU A 192 12.00 -6.10 -6.37
C LEU A 192 13.23 -6.99 -6.42
N LYS A 193 13.55 -7.50 -7.61
CA LYS A 193 14.82 -8.18 -7.86
C LYS A 193 15.84 -7.12 -8.25
N VAL A 194 16.84 -6.95 -7.40
CA VAL A 194 17.83 -5.88 -7.50
C VAL A 194 19.23 -6.48 -7.58
N LYS A 195 20.03 -5.95 -8.50
CA LYS A 195 21.46 -6.21 -8.57
C LYS A 195 22.20 -5.01 -8.00
N ARG A 196 22.96 -5.25 -6.93
CA ARG A 196 23.81 -4.26 -6.28
C ARG A 196 25.26 -4.69 -6.45
N GLY A 197 25.95 -4.08 -7.41
CA GLY A 197 27.28 -4.52 -7.83
C GLY A 197 27.26 -5.95 -8.38
N LYS A 198 27.80 -6.90 -7.62
CA LYS A 198 27.83 -8.34 -7.98
C LYS A 198 26.74 -9.17 -7.29
N GLU A 199 26.08 -8.61 -6.28
CA GLU A 199 25.10 -9.33 -5.48
C GLU A 199 23.70 -9.21 -6.08
N HIS A 200 22.92 -10.28 -5.96
CA HIS A 200 21.51 -10.34 -6.28
C HIS A 200 20.70 -10.31 -4.99
N LEU A 201 19.85 -9.29 -4.85
CA LEU A 201 19.04 -9.01 -3.67
C LEU A 201 17.57 -9.05 -4.07
N GLU A 202 16.74 -9.64 -3.21
CA GLU A 202 15.29 -9.52 -3.29
C GLU A 202 14.81 -8.61 -2.17
N LEU A 203 14.22 -7.48 -2.54
CA LEU A 203 13.78 -6.45 -1.60
C LEU A 203 12.27 -6.29 -1.70
N THR A 204 11.56 -6.49 -0.60
CA THR A 204 10.11 -6.25 -0.54
C THR A 204 9.84 -4.80 -0.17
N ALA A 205 9.13 -4.09 -1.04
CA ALA A 205 8.67 -2.72 -0.80
C ALA A 205 7.15 -2.70 -0.62
N SER A 206 6.66 -2.02 0.42
CA SER A 206 5.24 -1.72 0.56
C SER A 206 4.98 -0.36 -0.07
N LEU A 207 4.20 -0.35 -1.15
CA LEU A 207 3.90 0.85 -1.92
C LEU A 207 3.16 1.87 -1.06
N ARG A 208 3.44 3.15 -1.30
CA ARG A 208 2.78 4.26 -0.60
C ARG A 208 1.87 5.01 -1.56
N ARG A 209 1.05 5.90 -1.02
CA ARG A 209 0.19 6.77 -1.83
C ARG A 209 1.05 7.74 -2.64
N ARG A 210 0.75 7.86 -3.94
CA ARG A 210 1.36 8.91 -4.77
C ARG A 210 1.02 10.31 -4.22
N PRO A 211 2.03 11.16 -3.96
CA PRO A 211 1.84 12.55 -3.55
C PRO A 211 0.99 13.31 -4.57
N ALA A 212 -0.10 13.98 -4.13
CA ALA A 212 -0.99 14.73 -5.04
C ALA A 212 -0.28 15.89 -5.76
N ALA A 213 0.74 16.49 -5.13
CA ALA A 213 1.58 17.52 -5.74
C ALA A 213 2.31 17.02 -7.01
N LEU A 214 2.55 15.70 -7.16
CA LEU A 214 3.09 15.15 -8.42
C LEU A 214 2.10 15.20 -9.58
N ASP A 215 0.80 15.32 -9.30
CA ASP A 215 -0.22 15.42 -10.34
C ASP A 215 -0.36 16.87 -10.83
N GLU A 216 0.10 17.86 -10.04
CA GLU A 216 0.16 19.28 -10.41
C GLU A 216 1.33 19.62 -11.37
N ILE A 217 2.25 18.67 -11.61
CA ILE A 217 3.38 18.81 -12.56
C ILE A 217 2.93 19.20 -13.97
N VAL A 218 1.70 18.85 -14.33
CA VAL A 218 1.16 19.06 -15.68
C VAL A 218 0.98 20.56 -16.03
N GLN A 219 1.01 21.47 -15.05
CA GLN A 219 0.61 22.87 -15.27
C GLN A 219 1.75 23.90 -15.39
N TRP A 220 2.95 23.66 -14.83
CA TRP A 220 4.01 24.69 -14.76
C TRP A 220 5.44 24.25 -15.15
N GLY A 221 5.67 22.99 -15.52
CA GLY A 221 6.96 22.53 -16.05
C GLY A 221 8.14 22.52 -15.06
N VAL A 222 7.89 22.73 -13.76
CA VAL A 222 8.87 22.63 -12.68
C VAL A 222 8.54 21.40 -11.85
N LEU A 223 9.53 20.56 -11.54
CA LEU A 223 9.38 19.47 -10.57
C LEU A 223 9.09 20.09 -9.19
N PRO A 224 7.89 19.91 -8.61
CA PRO A 224 7.59 20.40 -7.28
C PRO A 224 8.53 19.71 -6.28
N VAL A 225 9.07 20.48 -5.34
CA VAL A 225 9.71 19.90 -4.15
C VAL A 225 8.61 19.15 -3.41
N LEU A 226 8.69 17.82 -3.43
CA LEU A 226 7.68 17.03 -2.75
C LEU A 226 7.88 17.09 -1.23
N PRO A 227 6.79 17.21 -0.46
CA PRO A 227 6.84 17.15 0.99
C PRO A 227 7.44 15.82 1.47
N GLN A 228 8.06 15.84 2.64
CA GLN A 228 8.52 14.59 3.27
C GLN A 228 7.32 13.68 3.59
N GLU A 229 7.51 12.36 3.68
CA GLU A 229 6.38 11.46 3.98
C GLU A 229 5.61 11.82 5.25
N THR A 230 6.31 12.32 6.28
CA THR A 230 5.66 12.80 7.52
C THR A 230 4.73 13.99 7.29
N GLU A 231 5.04 14.83 6.30
CA GLU A 231 4.19 15.95 5.89
C GLU A 231 2.99 15.45 5.07
N MET A 232 3.18 14.44 4.22
CA MET A 232 2.06 13.82 3.47
C MET A 232 1.07 13.10 4.38
N ASP A 233 1.57 12.37 5.37
CA ASP A 233 0.79 11.68 6.39
C ASP A 233 0.00 12.70 7.24
N GLU A 234 0.60 13.86 7.52
CA GLU A 234 -0.02 14.98 8.21
C GLU A 234 -1.12 15.64 7.36
N ASP A 235 -0.86 15.94 6.08
CA ASP A 235 -1.86 16.51 5.16
C ASP A 235 -3.10 15.62 5.03
N TYR A 236 -2.88 14.31 4.85
CA TYR A 236 -3.99 13.35 4.80
C TYR A 236 -4.80 13.36 6.11
N PHE A 237 -4.11 13.36 7.25
CA PHE A 237 -4.77 13.40 8.55
C PHE A 237 -5.59 14.68 8.75
N GLN A 238 -5.08 15.84 8.29
CA GLN A 238 -5.82 17.10 8.35
C GLN A 238 -7.07 17.08 7.47
N GLU A 239 -7.00 16.53 6.25
CA GLU A 239 -8.17 16.37 5.39
C GLU A 239 -9.20 15.41 6.00
N TRP A 240 -8.75 14.33 6.64
CA TRP A 240 -9.62 13.43 7.40
C TRP A 240 -10.32 14.16 8.55
N LEU A 241 -9.59 14.98 9.34
CA LEU A 241 -10.17 15.80 10.41
C LEU A 241 -11.21 16.80 9.90
N LYS A 242 -10.94 17.47 8.77
CA LYS A 242 -11.90 18.39 8.12
C LYS A 242 -13.20 17.67 7.77
N LYS A 243 -13.11 16.45 7.22
CA LYS A 243 -14.28 15.61 6.89
C LYS A 243 -15.06 15.21 8.14
N GLN A 244 -14.39 14.77 9.21
CA GLN A 244 -15.08 14.41 10.46
C GLN A 244 -15.80 15.62 11.08
N ARG A 245 -15.15 16.79 11.15
CA ARG A 245 -15.78 18.02 11.64
C ARG A 245 -16.99 18.44 10.82
N LYS A 246 -16.94 18.28 9.49
CA LYS A 246 -18.08 18.55 8.60
C LYS A 246 -19.23 17.57 8.86
N LYS A 247 -18.92 16.28 9.08
CA LYS A 247 -19.92 15.26 9.47
C LYS A 247 -20.58 15.63 10.79
N ASP A 248 -19.80 15.96 11.81
CA ASP A 248 -20.30 16.35 13.13
C ASP A 248 -21.21 17.57 13.08
N ARG A 249 -20.90 18.57 12.24
CA ARG A 249 -21.73 19.77 12.04
C ARG A 249 -23.04 19.47 11.32
N ASN A 250 -23.04 18.48 10.42
CA ASN A 250 -24.19 18.13 9.59
C ASN A 250 -25.09 17.06 10.24
N SER A 251 -24.64 16.42 11.33
CA SER A 251 -25.48 15.52 12.12
C SER A 251 -26.55 16.34 12.86
N PRO A 252 -27.85 15.98 12.77
CA PRO A 252 -28.89 16.67 13.51
C PRO A 252 -28.57 16.55 15.01
N LYS A 253 -28.54 17.68 15.72
CA LYS A 253 -28.60 17.67 17.18
C LYS A 253 -29.99 17.15 17.54
N GLY A 254 -30.07 15.88 17.91
CA GLY A 254 -31.22 15.31 18.61
C GLY A 254 -31.38 15.94 19.98
#